data_AF-A0A7W0JC54-F1
#
_entry.id   AF-A0A7W0JC54-F1
#
_cell.length_a   1.000
_cell.length_b   1.000
_cell.length_c   1.000
_cell.angle_alpha   90.00
_cell.angle_beta   90.00
_cell.angle_gamma   90.00
#
_symmetry.space_group_name_H-M   'P 1'
#
loop_
_entity.id
_entity.type
_entity.pdbx_description
1 polymer ?
#
loop_
_entity_poly.entity_id
_entity_poly.type
_entity_poly.pdbx_seq_one_letter_code
_entity_poly.pdbx_strand_id
1 'polypeptide(L)'
;MVTTGAWTGVPALVKGEVRHSRFHPIKHSFRYRAHQWLVDVDDPVVAPRWLRWLVSFEARDHVGRADGTLGANVRAFISSQGVTWSAHRVVMLANARVLGYVFDPLSVFWSYGADGRLEGVLAEVHNTYGERHGYVVEVDKHGAARTDKAFYVSPFFGVFGDYQLKFVNDDGKLGAFVTLLQQGRVVFTGSFTGRAAPITTRRILTVALTQPLMPQRIALLIRLHGVWLWLRRQPVVRRLPHREQSNTR
;
A
#
# COMPACT_ATOMS: atom_id res chain seq x y z
N MET A 1 22.72 3.01 6.18
CA MET A 1 22.38 4.44 6.01
C MET A 1 21.12 4.42 5.18
N VAL A 2 19.95 4.62 5.77
CA VAL A 2 18.67 4.45 5.06
C VAL A 2 17.99 5.80 5.10
N THR A 3 17.88 6.41 3.94
CA THR A 3 17.28 7.73 3.79
C THR A 3 16.35 7.64 2.60
N THR A 4 15.15 8.16 2.76
CA THR A 4 14.10 8.31 1.75
C THR A 4 14.54 9.25 0.62
N GLY A 5 15.59 8.88 -0.10
CA GLY A 5 16.05 9.58 -1.29
C GLY A 5 14.95 9.59 -2.34
N ALA A 6 15.03 10.57 -3.25
CA ALA A 6 14.18 10.60 -4.43
C ALA A 6 14.33 9.31 -5.22
N TRP A 7 13.22 8.73 -5.68
CA TRP A 7 13.27 7.53 -6.49
C TRP A 7 13.91 7.81 -7.85
N THR A 8 15.04 7.15 -8.09
CA THR A 8 15.69 7.06 -9.41
C THR A 8 15.28 5.75 -10.08
N GLY A 9 14.84 5.78 -11.34
CA GLY A 9 14.46 4.56 -12.08
C GLY A 9 12.99 4.16 -11.97
N VAL A 10 12.08 5.13 -11.84
CA VAL A 10 10.64 4.94 -12.02
C VAL A 10 10.30 5.11 -13.51
N PRO A 11 9.47 4.26 -14.12
CA PRO A 11 8.72 3.18 -13.48
C PRO A 11 9.53 1.88 -13.31
N ALA A 12 9.23 1.14 -12.24
CA ALA A 12 9.92 -0.11 -11.91
C ALA A 12 8.95 -1.22 -11.50
N LEU A 13 9.32 -2.46 -11.81
CA LEU A 13 8.70 -3.66 -11.26
C LEU A 13 9.45 -4.06 -9.98
N VAL A 14 8.72 -4.21 -8.89
CA VAL A 14 9.28 -4.55 -7.58
C VAL A 14 8.93 -6.00 -7.26
N LYS A 15 9.91 -6.89 -7.39
CA LYS A 15 9.74 -8.30 -7.01
C LYS A 15 10.14 -8.48 -5.55
N GLY A 16 9.28 -9.14 -4.77
CA GLY A 16 9.46 -9.18 -3.33
C GLY A 16 8.69 -10.28 -2.62
N GLU A 17 8.59 -10.09 -1.32
CA GLU A 17 7.86 -10.96 -0.40
C GLU A 17 7.01 -10.12 0.54
N VAL A 18 5.80 -10.59 0.78
CA VAL A 18 4.96 -10.13 1.88
C VAL A 18 5.12 -11.10 3.04
N ARG A 19 5.34 -10.57 4.24
CA ARG A 19 5.34 -11.33 5.49
C ARG A 19 4.35 -10.72 6.46
N HIS A 20 3.44 -11.54 6.97
CA HIS A 20 2.51 -11.16 8.03
C HIS A 20 2.74 -12.04 9.25
N SER A 21 2.80 -11.42 10.42
CA SER A 21 2.86 -12.10 11.70
C SER A 21 1.85 -11.48 12.66
N ARG A 22 0.97 -12.31 13.19
CA ARG A 22 0.10 -12.01 14.33
C ARG A 22 0.68 -12.70 15.55
N PHE A 23 0.73 -11.99 16.66
CA PHE A 23 1.25 -12.50 17.93
C PHE A 23 0.15 -12.74 18.94
N HIS A 24 -0.97 -12.02 18.83
CA HIS A 24 -2.09 -12.12 19.76
C HIS A 24 -3.44 -11.99 19.03
N PRO A 25 -4.50 -12.70 19.47
CA PRO A 25 -4.51 -13.75 20.50
C PRO A 25 -3.96 -15.10 20.02
N ILE A 26 -3.97 -15.37 18.71
CA ILE A 26 -3.37 -16.57 18.10
C ILE A 26 -2.09 -16.17 17.38
N LYS A 27 -0.97 -16.82 17.73
CA LYS A 27 0.28 -16.68 16.99
C LYS A 27 0.15 -17.35 15.64
N HIS A 28 0.24 -16.56 14.57
CA HIS A 28 0.21 -17.07 13.21
C HIS A 28 1.12 -16.22 12.35
N SER A 29 1.89 -16.86 11.48
CA SER A 29 2.76 -16.14 10.55
C SER A 29 2.75 -16.83 9.21
N PHE A 30 2.71 -16.03 8.16
CA PHE A 30 2.81 -16.51 6.79
C PHE A 30 3.61 -15.55 5.94
N ARG A 31 4.19 -16.09 4.88
CA ARG A 31 4.92 -15.32 3.88
C ARG A 31 4.56 -15.81 2.49
N TYR A 32 4.56 -14.92 1.52
CA TYR A 32 4.34 -15.26 0.14
C TYR A 32 5.06 -14.30 -0.80
N ARG A 33 5.56 -14.82 -1.91
CA ARG A 33 6.16 -14.02 -2.97
C ARG A 33 5.07 -13.15 -3.59
N ALA A 34 5.40 -11.89 -3.81
CA ALA A 34 4.54 -10.90 -4.43
C ALA A 34 5.33 -10.03 -5.39
N HIS A 35 4.63 -9.28 -6.22
CA HIS A 35 5.21 -8.17 -6.95
C HIS A 35 4.32 -6.95 -6.79
N GLN A 36 4.93 -5.78 -6.81
CA GLN A 36 4.25 -4.50 -6.89
C GLN A 36 4.95 -3.66 -7.97
N TRP A 37 4.41 -2.50 -8.25
CA TRP A 37 4.91 -1.57 -9.25
C TRP A 37 5.17 -0.25 -8.60
N LEU A 38 6.30 0.34 -8.96
CA LEU A 38 6.68 1.68 -8.57
C LEU A 38 6.43 2.60 -9.77
N VAL A 39 5.53 3.56 -9.63
CA VAL A 39 5.09 4.43 -10.73
C VAL A 39 4.99 5.88 -10.28
N ASP A 40 5.18 6.81 -11.22
CA ASP A 40 4.85 8.21 -10.98
C ASP A 40 3.33 8.37 -11.15
N VAL A 41 2.66 9.05 -10.23
CA VAL A 41 1.20 9.15 -10.26
C VAL A 41 0.68 10.05 -11.39
N ASP A 42 1.54 10.93 -11.92
CA ASP A 42 1.21 11.78 -13.06
C ASP A 42 1.47 11.08 -14.40
N ASP A 43 2.31 10.04 -14.41
CA ASP A 43 2.54 9.16 -15.56
C ASP A 43 2.51 7.67 -15.15
N PRO A 44 1.34 7.13 -14.81
CA PRO A 44 1.23 5.76 -14.30
C PRO A 44 1.28 4.69 -15.41
N VAL A 45 1.43 5.09 -16.68
CA VAL A 45 1.35 4.15 -17.81
C VAL A 45 2.68 3.42 -17.99
N VAL A 46 2.71 2.16 -17.59
CA VAL A 46 3.95 1.36 -17.64
C VAL A 46 4.00 0.27 -18.72
N ALA A 47 2.89 0.03 -19.41
CA ALA A 47 2.75 -1.06 -20.36
C ALA A 47 2.35 -0.56 -21.77
N PRO A 48 2.86 -1.21 -22.84
CA PRO A 48 2.35 -1.02 -24.20
C PRO A 48 0.83 -1.21 -24.24
N ARG A 49 0.14 -0.51 -25.14
CA ARG A 49 -1.34 -0.50 -25.21
C ARG A 49 -1.96 -1.90 -25.24
N TRP A 50 -1.36 -2.85 -25.96
CA TRP A 50 -1.83 -4.23 -26.07
C TRP A 50 -1.62 -5.09 -24.82
N LEU A 51 -0.85 -4.61 -23.83
CA LEU A 51 -0.61 -5.24 -22.52
C LEU A 51 -1.31 -4.55 -21.36
N ARG A 52 -2.04 -3.45 -21.59
CA ARG A 52 -2.69 -2.69 -20.51
C ARG A 52 -3.76 -3.49 -19.74
N TRP A 53 -4.30 -4.55 -20.33
CA TRP A 53 -5.18 -5.47 -19.62
C TRP A 53 -4.46 -6.32 -18.57
N LEU A 54 -3.13 -6.45 -18.64
CA LEU A 54 -2.31 -7.10 -17.61
C LEU A 54 -1.79 -6.13 -16.56
N VAL A 55 -1.60 -4.86 -16.91
CA VAL A 55 -1.00 -3.85 -16.04
C VAL A 55 -1.60 -2.48 -16.36
N SER A 56 -2.51 -2.01 -15.51
CA SER A 56 -3.00 -0.64 -15.51
C SER A 56 -3.17 -0.10 -14.09
N PHE A 57 -3.16 1.23 -13.96
CA PHE A 57 -3.49 1.96 -12.73
C PHE A 57 -4.55 2.98 -13.07
N GLU A 58 -5.55 3.10 -12.21
CA GLU A 58 -6.69 3.96 -12.44
C GLU A 58 -7.04 4.72 -11.16
N ALA A 59 -7.48 5.97 -11.31
CA ALA A 59 -7.77 6.84 -10.17
C ALA A 59 -8.84 6.26 -9.23
N ARG A 60 -9.82 5.52 -9.78
CA ARG A 60 -10.89 4.86 -9.00
C ARG A 60 -10.40 3.86 -7.95
N ASP A 61 -9.19 3.33 -8.13
CA ASP A 61 -8.61 2.33 -7.21
C ASP A 61 -7.94 2.96 -6.00
N HIS A 62 -7.78 4.29 -5.97
CA HIS A 62 -7.07 5.02 -4.93
C HIS A 62 -7.91 6.17 -4.36
N VAL A 63 -7.41 6.90 -3.36
CA VAL A 63 -8.08 8.07 -2.78
C VAL A 63 -8.51 9.07 -3.84
N GLY A 64 -9.54 9.86 -3.53
CA GLY A 64 -10.07 10.91 -4.41
C GLY A 64 -11.19 10.45 -5.34
N ARG A 65 -11.37 11.16 -6.45
CA ARG A 65 -12.51 10.97 -7.36
C ARG A 65 -12.21 9.95 -8.46
N ALA A 66 -13.16 9.08 -8.75
CA ALA A 66 -13.00 8.02 -9.75
C ALA A 66 -12.77 8.52 -11.19
N ASP A 67 -13.30 9.70 -11.52
CA ASP A 67 -13.19 10.37 -12.81
C ASP A 67 -11.98 11.34 -12.91
N GLY A 68 -11.22 11.50 -11.81
CA GLY A 68 -10.04 12.35 -11.74
C GLY A 68 -8.76 11.67 -12.23
N THR A 69 -7.63 12.40 -12.13
CA THR A 69 -6.30 11.82 -12.30
C THR A 69 -5.76 11.34 -10.96
N LEU A 70 -4.92 10.30 -10.97
CA LEU A 70 -4.33 9.74 -9.76
C LEU A 70 -3.51 10.80 -9.00
N GLY A 71 -2.67 11.56 -9.71
CA GLY A 71 -1.86 12.61 -9.09
C GLY A 71 -2.67 13.76 -8.50
N ALA A 72 -3.71 14.26 -9.18
CA ALA A 72 -4.55 15.32 -8.65
C ALA A 72 -5.31 14.86 -7.39
N ASN A 73 -5.83 13.63 -7.42
CA ASN A 73 -6.53 13.03 -6.30
C ASN A 73 -5.66 12.88 -5.06
N VAL A 74 -4.44 12.35 -5.22
CA VAL A 74 -3.52 12.14 -4.09
C VAL A 74 -3.14 13.48 -3.46
N ARG A 75 -2.82 14.49 -4.27
CA ARG A 75 -2.51 15.84 -3.77
C ARG A 75 -3.71 16.45 -3.04
N ALA A 76 -4.90 16.39 -3.62
CA ALA A 76 -6.11 16.89 -2.98
C ALA A 76 -6.42 16.17 -1.66
N PHE A 77 -6.15 14.88 -1.58
CA PHE A 77 -6.28 14.10 -0.35
C PHE A 77 -5.27 14.52 0.72
N ILE A 78 -4.00 14.68 0.35
CA ILE A 78 -2.96 15.16 1.29
C ILE A 78 -3.35 16.54 1.84
N SER A 79 -3.75 17.47 0.98
CA SER A 79 -4.17 18.80 1.40
C SER A 79 -5.42 18.78 2.28
N SER A 80 -6.37 17.85 2.06
CA SER A 80 -7.56 17.73 2.92
C SER A 80 -7.25 17.23 4.33
N GLN A 81 -6.08 16.64 4.55
CA GLN A 81 -5.59 16.27 5.89
C GLN A 81 -4.92 17.45 6.64
N GLY A 82 -4.95 18.66 6.09
CA GLY A 82 -4.40 19.86 6.73
C GLY A 82 -2.88 20.00 6.58
N VAL A 83 -2.29 19.28 5.63
CA VAL A 83 -0.84 19.24 5.41
C VAL A 83 -0.47 20.11 4.20
N THR A 84 0.55 20.97 4.37
CA THR A 84 1.01 21.94 3.36
C THR A 84 2.26 21.46 2.62
N TRP A 85 2.18 20.27 2.03
CA TRP A 85 3.24 19.74 1.16
C TRP A 85 3.07 20.28 -0.26
N SER A 86 4.17 20.57 -0.95
CA SER A 86 4.09 20.95 -2.36
C SER A 86 3.71 19.76 -3.24
N ALA A 87 4.07 18.54 -2.83
CA ALA A 87 3.79 17.29 -3.53
C ALA A 87 4.13 17.38 -5.02
N HIS A 88 5.25 18.04 -5.33
CA HIS A 88 5.70 18.32 -6.68
C HIS A 88 5.81 17.03 -7.50
N ARG A 89 6.42 15.99 -6.91
CA ARG A 89 6.46 14.64 -7.48
C ARG A 89 5.93 13.64 -6.48
N VAL A 90 5.07 12.73 -6.92
CA VAL A 90 4.53 11.66 -6.07
C VAL A 90 4.77 10.31 -6.72
N VAL A 91 5.48 9.43 -6.00
CA VAL A 91 5.78 8.08 -6.47
C VAL A 91 4.95 7.09 -5.67
N MET A 92 4.26 6.19 -6.36
CA MET A 92 3.38 5.18 -5.78
C MET A 92 3.99 3.78 -5.90
N LEU A 93 3.98 3.02 -4.81
CA LEU A 93 4.13 1.57 -4.79
C LEU A 93 2.76 0.93 -4.60
N ALA A 94 2.30 0.19 -5.61
CA ALA A 94 0.98 -0.42 -5.63
C ALA A 94 0.92 -1.70 -6.47
N ASN A 95 -0.14 -2.48 -6.30
CA ASN A 95 -0.54 -3.52 -7.22
C ASN A 95 -1.22 -2.89 -8.46
N ALA A 96 -0.88 -3.41 -9.64
CA ALA A 96 -1.58 -3.02 -10.86
C ALA A 96 -2.85 -3.86 -11.04
N ARG A 97 -3.80 -3.32 -11.80
CA ARG A 97 -4.95 -4.06 -12.29
C ARG A 97 -4.52 -5.14 -13.26
N VAL A 98 -5.05 -6.34 -13.07
CA VAL A 98 -4.86 -7.50 -13.95
C VAL A 98 -6.24 -8.03 -14.33
N LEU A 99 -6.53 -8.12 -15.63
CA LEU A 99 -7.83 -8.55 -16.18
C LEU A 99 -9.01 -7.78 -15.58
N GLY A 100 -8.89 -6.45 -15.52
CA GLY A 100 -10.00 -5.63 -15.03
C GLY A 100 -10.16 -5.62 -13.50
N TYR A 101 -9.34 -6.32 -12.73
CA TYR A 101 -9.45 -6.41 -11.26
C TYR A 101 -8.18 -6.00 -10.54
N VAL A 102 -8.35 -5.28 -9.42
CA VAL A 102 -7.28 -5.01 -8.45
C VAL A 102 -7.83 -5.11 -7.03
N PHE A 103 -7.00 -5.61 -6.13
CA PHE A 103 -7.17 -5.44 -4.70
C PHE A 103 -5.80 -5.17 -4.12
N ASP A 104 -5.63 -3.97 -3.55
CA ASP A 104 -4.35 -3.51 -3.04
C ASP A 104 -4.46 -3.18 -1.54
N PRO A 105 -4.09 -4.12 -0.65
CA PRO A 105 -4.25 -3.93 0.79
C PRO A 105 -3.46 -2.73 1.34
N LEU A 106 -2.36 -2.36 0.67
CA LEU A 106 -1.51 -1.24 1.04
C LEU A 106 -0.86 -0.64 -0.22
N SER A 107 -1.25 0.60 -0.52
CA SER A 107 -0.59 1.47 -1.49
C SER A 107 0.26 2.48 -0.72
N VAL A 108 1.50 2.71 -1.13
CA VAL A 108 2.40 3.68 -0.48
C VAL A 108 2.78 4.77 -1.47
N PHE A 109 2.54 6.03 -1.09
CA PHE A 109 2.83 7.20 -1.91
C PHE A 109 3.88 8.05 -1.21
N TRP A 110 5.05 8.23 -1.83
CA TRP A 110 6.09 9.15 -1.36
C TRP A 110 5.92 10.51 -2.04
N SER A 111 5.71 11.56 -1.24
CA SER A 111 5.56 12.94 -1.68
C SER A 111 6.88 13.68 -1.61
N TYR A 112 7.35 14.20 -2.74
CA TYR A 112 8.59 14.95 -2.83
C TYR A 112 8.34 16.41 -3.19
N GLY A 113 9.09 17.29 -2.53
CA GLY A 113 9.12 18.71 -2.82
C GLY A 113 9.85 19.03 -4.12
N ALA A 114 9.75 20.29 -4.57
CA ALA A 114 10.47 20.78 -5.75
C ALA A 114 12.00 20.71 -5.59
N ASP A 115 12.51 20.73 -4.36
CA ASP A 115 13.93 20.55 -4.02
C ASP A 115 14.37 19.07 -4.04
N GLY A 116 13.45 18.14 -4.35
CA GLY A 116 13.69 16.71 -4.39
C GLY A 116 13.73 16.03 -3.01
N ARG A 117 13.46 16.75 -1.92
CA ARG A 117 13.39 16.18 -0.58
C ARG A 117 12.03 15.52 -0.35
N LEU A 118 12.02 14.45 0.45
CA LEU A 118 10.77 13.83 0.88
C LEU A 118 10.06 14.76 1.87
N GLU A 119 8.84 15.17 1.54
CA GLU A 119 7.96 15.94 2.44
C GLU A 119 7.15 15.01 3.36
N GLY A 120 6.76 13.84 2.84
CA GLY A 120 6.14 12.79 3.65
C GLY A 120 5.57 11.64 2.84
N VAL A 121 4.79 10.79 3.49
CA VAL A 121 4.25 9.56 2.94
C VAL A 121 2.75 9.48 3.19
N LEU A 122 2.00 9.11 2.15
CA LEU A 122 0.62 8.64 2.28
C LEU A 122 0.61 7.12 2.21
N ALA A 123 0.18 6.46 3.29
CA ALA A 123 -0.06 5.02 3.32
C ALA A 123 -1.57 4.76 3.22
N GLU A 124 -2.03 4.32 2.05
CA GLU A 124 -3.42 4.02 1.78
C GLU A 124 -3.68 2.54 2.03
N VAL A 125 -4.62 2.25 2.93
CA VAL A 125 -4.99 0.89 3.32
C VAL A 125 -6.39 0.59 2.82
N HIS A 126 -6.54 -0.57 2.17
CA HIS A 126 -7.83 -1.09 1.74
C HIS A 126 -8.22 -2.30 2.59
N ASN A 127 -9.52 -2.44 2.86
CA ASN A 127 -10.06 -3.65 3.45
C ASN A 127 -10.84 -4.47 2.42
N THR A 128 -11.16 -5.72 2.75
CA THR A 128 -11.92 -6.61 1.86
C THR A 128 -13.41 -6.24 1.72
N TYR A 129 -13.85 -5.18 2.39
CA TYR A 129 -15.23 -4.67 2.36
C TYR A 129 -15.39 -3.49 1.38
N GLY A 130 -14.33 -3.11 0.67
CA GLY A 130 -14.35 -2.01 -0.30
C GLY A 130 -14.15 -0.63 0.32
N GLU A 131 -13.85 -0.55 1.62
CA GLU A 131 -13.51 0.70 2.30
C GLU A 131 -12.00 0.96 2.17
N ARG A 132 -11.63 2.24 2.17
CA ARG A 132 -10.24 2.70 2.10
C ARG A 132 -9.96 3.78 3.14
N HIS A 133 -8.71 3.87 3.58
CA HIS A 133 -8.25 4.90 4.51
C HIS A 133 -6.81 5.30 4.22
N GLY A 134 -6.52 6.60 4.23
CA GLY A 134 -5.19 7.15 4.03
C GLY A 134 -4.58 7.65 5.33
N TYR A 135 -3.39 7.16 5.65
CA TYR A 135 -2.53 7.72 6.70
C TYR A 135 -1.50 8.65 6.07
N VAL A 136 -1.64 9.96 6.28
CA VAL A 136 -0.65 10.97 5.87
C VAL A 136 0.33 11.16 7.03
N VAL A 137 1.60 10.81 6.82
CA VAL A 137 2.63 10.83 7.86
C VAL A 137 3.92 11.48 7.38
N GLU A 138 4.52 12.27 8.26
CA GLU A 138 5.92 12.69 8.12
C GLU A 138 6.84 11.60 8.66
N VAL A 139 7.92 11.33 7.95
CA VAL A 139 8.89 10.30 8.33
C VAL A 139 10.19 10.94 8.81
N ASP A 140 10.80 10.34 9.81
CA ASP A 140 12.10 10.78 10.29
C ASP A 140 13.23 10.43 9.30
N LYS A 141 14.46 10.83 9.65
CA LYS A 141 15.68 10.54 8.86
C LYS A 141 15.96 9.04 8.66
N HIS A 142 15.28 8.16 9.39
CA HIS A 142 15.39 6.70 9.29
C HIS A 142 14.18 6.07 8.56
N GLY A 143 13.29 6.91 8.00
CA GLY A 143 12.08 6.51 7.32
C GLY A 143 10.98 5.99 8.26
N ALA A 144 11.06 6.30 9.57
CA ALA A 144 10.08 5.84 10.54
C ALA A 144 9.04 6.92 10.84
N ALA A 145 7.80 6.48 11.09
CA ALA A 145 6.69 7.33 11.50
C ALA A 145 5.79 6.60 12.50
N ARG A 146 5.00 7.37 13.25
CA ARG A 146 3.96 6.86 14.16
C ARG A 146 2.64 7.54 13.87
N THR A 147 1.56 6.77 13.95
CA THR A 147 0.19 7.30 13.80
C THR A 147 -0.79 6.42 14.56
N ASP A 148 -1.87 7.01 15.04
CA ASP A 148 -2.95 6.27 15.69
C ASP A 148 -3.68 5.37 14.66
N LYS A 149 -4.07 4.16 15.08
CA LYS A 149 -4.87 3.27 14.23
C LYS A 149 -6.31 3.78 14.13
N ALA A 150 -6.62 4.45 13.02
CA ALA A 150 -7.97 4.96 12.75
C ALA A 150 -8.84 4.08 11.83
N PHE A 151 -8.34 2.95 11.31
CA PHE A 151 -9.05 2.15 10.28
C PHE A 151 -9.30 0.69 10.68
N TYR A 152 -10.47 0.19 10.27
CA TYR A 152 -10.91 -1.18 10.49
C TYR A 152 -10.47 -2.09 9.32
N VAL A 153 -9.22 -2.55 9.40
CA VAL A 153 -8.59 -3.36 8.35
C VAL A 153 -8.89 -4.86 8.49
N SER A 154 -9.22 -5.32 9.70
CA SER A 154 -9.42 -6.74 9.98
C SER A 154 -10.53 -6.97 11.00
N PRO A 155 -11.41 -7.96 10.79
CA PRO A 155 -12.50 -8.24 11.72
C PRO A 155 -12.08 -8.73 13.11
N PHE A 156 -10.80 -9.03 13.28
CA PHE A 156 -10.22 -9.60 14.48
C PHE A 156 -9.31 -8.61 15.24
N PHE A 157 -9.19 -7.37 14.77
CA PHE A 157 -8.51 -6.30 15.49
C PHE A 157 -9.41 -5.06 15.52
N GLY A 158 -9.77 -4.61 16.72
CA GLY A 158 -10.51 -3.35 16.91
C GLY A 158 -9.74 -2.12 16.40
N VAL A 159 -10.38 -0.95 16.39
CA VAL A 159 -9.83 0.32 15.86
C VAL A 159 -8.99 1.08 16.91
N PHE A 160 -8.24 0.34 17.73
CA PHE A 160 -7.43 0.92 18.81
C PHE A 160 -5.99 0.41 18.72
N GLY A 161 -5.04 1.27 19.08
CA GLY A 161 -3.61 1.00 19.07
C GLY A 161 -2.82 1.98 18.21
N ASP A 162 -1.50 1.82 18.22
CA ASP A 162 -0.55 2.69 17.53
C ASP A 162 0.09 1.93 16.37
N TYR A 163 0.09 2.55 15.18
CA TYR A 163 0.91 2.07 14.08
C TYR A 163 2.31 2.69 14.15
N GLN A 164 3.31 1.83 14.16
CA GLN A 164 4.69 2.19 13.82
C GLN A 164 4.93 1.79 12.38
N LEU A 165 5.16 2.80 11.54
CA LEU A 165 5.44 2.65 10.12
C LEU A 165 6.93 2.82 9.89
N LYS A 166 7.47 2.03 8.96
CA LYS A 166 8.84 2.23 8.47
C LYS A 166 8.89 2.03 6.97
N PHE A 167 9.51 2.97 6.29
CA PHE A 167 9.72 2.95 4.86
C PHE A 167 11.20 2.96 4.56
N VAL A 168 11.62 2.05 3.68
CA VAL A 168 13.00 1.86 3.28
C VAL A 168 13.07 2.07 1.78
N ASN A 169 13.98 2.92 1.35
CA ASN A 169 14.43 3.06 -0.03
C ASN A 169 15.96 3.15 0.02
N ASP A 170 16.64 2.15 -0.56
CA ASP A 170 18.10 2.07 -0.55
C ASP A 170 18.59 1.26 -1.77
N ASP A 171 19.17 1.94 -2.76
CA ASP A 171 19.80 1.33 -3.95
C ASP A 171 18.93 0.24 -4.63
N GLY A 172 17.69 0.61 -4.94
CA GLY A 172 16.71 -0.29 -5.56
C GLY A 172 16.15 -1.36 -4.63
N LYS A 173 16.58 -1.46 -3.37
CA LYS A 173 15.87 -2.22 -2.33
C LYS A 173 14.84 -1.31 -1.69
N LEU A 174 13.64 -1.85 -1.47
CA LEU A 174 12.61 -1.11 -0.78
C LEU A 174 11.80 -1.98 0.16
N GLY A 175 11.20 -1.33 1.14
CA GLY A 175 10.28 -1.98 2.04
C GLY A 175 9.32 -1.03 2.72
N ALA A 176 8.12 -1.54 2.99
CA ALA A 176 7.11 -0.92 3.83
C ALA A 176 6.82 -1.88 4.97
N PHE A 177 6.93 -1.39 6.20
CA PHE A 177 6.73 -2.16 7.41
C PHE A 177 5.67 -1.47 8.26
N VAL A 178 4.71 -2.25 8.73
CA VAL A 178 3.62 -1.82 9.59
C VAL A 178 3.66 -2.68 10.84
N THR A 179 3.83 -2.05 12.00
CA THR A 179 3.74 -2.70 13.31
C THR A 179 2.57 -2.10 14.07
N LEU A 180 1.64 -2.93 14.51
CA LEU A 180 0.54 -2.51 15.38
C LEU A 180 0.88 -2.84 16.82
N LEU A 181 0.89 -1.81 17.66
CA LEU A 181 0.99 -1.93 19.10
C LEU A 181 -0.37 -1.72 19.75
N GLN A 182 -0.68 -2.53 20.75
CA GLN A 182 -1.83 -2.36 21.63
C GLN A 182 -1.37 -2.52 23.07
N GLN A 183 -1.63 -1.52 23.91
CA GLN A 183 -1.19 -1.50 25.32
C GLN A 183 0.33 -1.74 25.45
N GLY A 184 1.13 -1.15 24.57
CA GLY A 184 2.59 -1.31 24.56
C GLY A 184 3.10 -2.67 24.05
N ARG A 185 2.22 -3.58 23.60
CA ARG A 185 2.60 -4.90 23.06
C ARG A 185 2.43 -4.96 21.55
N VAL A 186 3.38 -5.57 20.85
CA VAL A 186 3.26 -5.85 19.41
C VAL A 186 2.25 -6.96 19.19
N VAL A 187 1.12 -6.64 18.56
CA VAL A 187 0.06 -7.61 18.27
C VAL A 187 0.07 -8.08 16.81
N PHE A 188 0.58 -7.23 15.91
CA PHE A 188 0.68 -7.54 14.48
C PHE A 188 1.89 -6.84 13.85
N THR A 189 2.52 -7.53 12.90
CA THR A 189 3.48 -6.95 11.97
C THR A 189 3.15 -7.39 10.56
N GLY A 190 3.11 -6.46 9.62
CA GLY A 190 3.04 -6.70 8.19
C GLY A 190 4.20 -6.02 7.49
N SER A 191 4.80 -6.68 6.51
CA SER A 191 5.84 -6.08 5.70
C SER A 191 5.77 -6.52 4.27
N PHE A 192 6.04 -5.59 3.35
CA PHE A 192 6.47 -5.89 2.00
C PHE A 192 7.92 -5.46 1.85
N THR A 193 8.75 -6.34 1.29
CA THR A 193 10.14 -6.00 0.93
C THR A 193 10.44 -6.53 -0.45
N GLY A 194 11.15 -5.76 -1.27
CA GLY A 194 11.48 -6.18 -2.62
C GLY A 194 12.63 -5.40 -3.23
N ARG A 195 12.97 -5.80 -4.46
CA ARG A 195 13.95 -5.09 -5.28
C ARG A 195 13.28 -4.57 -6.54
N ALA A 196 13.41 -3.26 -6.76
CA ALA A 196 13.00 -2.58 -7.96
C ALA A 196 13.89 -3.00 -9.13
N ALA A 197 13.27 -3.17 -10.28
CA ALA A 197 13.97 -3.39 -11.53
C ALA A 197 13.26 -2.67 -12.68
N PRO A 198 14.01 -2.18 -13.69
CA PRO A 198 13.43 -1.46 -14.82
C PRO A 198 12.34 -2.26 -15.51
N ILE A 199 11.29 -1.59 -15.98
CA ILE A 199 10.20 -2.23 -16.69
C ILE A 199 10.62 -2.51 -18.14
N THR A 200 10.34 -3.73 -18.58
CA THR A 200 10.43 -4.13 -19.99
C THR A 200 9.25 -5.03 -20.33
N THR A 201 8.84 -5.06 -21.60
CA THR A 201 7.80 -5.97 -22.09
C THR A 201 8.05 -7.42 -21.68
N ARG A 202 9.32 -7.87 -21.76
CA ARG A 202 9.73 -9.21 -21.32
C ARG A 202 9.45 -9.44 -19.83
N ARG A 203 9.74 -8.45 -18.97
CA ARG A 203 9.50 -8.56 -17.51
C ARG A 203 8.00 -8.56 -17.18
N ILE A 204 7.20 -7.74 -17.86
CA ILE A 204 5.73 -7.75 -17.74
C ILE A 204 5.18 -9.14 -18.06
N LEU A 205 5.53 -9.69 -19.22
CA LEU A 205 5.09 -11.02 -19.65
C LEU A 205 5.59 -12.13 -18.71
N THR A 206 6.85 -12.05 -18.28
CA THR A 206 7.42 -13.04 -17.34
C THR A 206 6.63 -13.06 -16.04
N VAL A 207 6.28 -11.89 -15.49
CA VAL A 207 5.48 -11.80 -14.27
C VAL A 207 4.06 -12.29 -14.50
N ALA A 208 3.42 -11.90 -15.60
CA ALA A 208 2.10 -12.38 -15.94
C ALA A 208 2.02 -13.91 -16.04
N LEU A 209 3.10 -14.58 -16.48
CA LEU A 209 3.17 -16.04 -16.57
C LEU A 209 3.57 -16.72 -15.25
N THR A 210 4.54 -16.16 -14.51
CA THR A 210 5.10 -16.81 -13.30
C THR A 210 4.35 -16.47 -12.02
N GLN A 211 3.65 -15.34 -12.00
CA GLN A 211 2.85 -14.84 -10.89
C GLN A 211 1.52 -14.29 -11.44
N PRO A 212 0.71 -15.12 -12.11
CA PRO A 212 -0.54 -14.68 -12.71
C PRO A 212 -1.52 -14.23 -11.62
N LEU A 213 -2.38 -13.27 -11.97
CA LEU A 213 -3.53 -12.87 -11.16
C LEU A 213 -3.18 -12.50 -9.71
N MET A 214 -2.06 -11.80 -9.51
CA MET A 214 -1.63 -11.44 -8.15
C MET A 214 -2.68 -10.69 -7.32
N PRO A 215 -3.38 -9.66 -7.81
CA PRO A 215 -4.39 -8.99 -6.98
C PRO A 215 -5.53 -9.95 -6.58
N GLN A 216 -5.96 -10.84 -7.49
CA GLN A 216 -6.95 -11.87 -7.20
C GLN A 216 -6.44 -12.86 -6.15
N ARG A 217 -5.18 -13.30 -6.27
CA ARG A 217 -4.53 -14.19 -5.31
C ARG A 217 -4.41 -13.52 -3.93
N ILE A 218 -4.05 -12.24 -3.88
CA ILE A 218 -3.98 -11.48 -2.62
C ILE A 218 -5.37 -11.42 -1.96
N ALA A 219 -6.41 -11.07 -2.73
CA ALA A 219 -7.79 -11.06 -2.24
C ALA A 219 -8.24 -12.43 -1.73
N LEU A 220 -7.93 -13.50 -2.48
CA LEU A 220 -8.24 -14.87 -2.08
C LEU A 220 -7.52 -15.26 -0.79
N LEU A 221 -6.21 -15.02 -0.68
CA LEU A 221 -5.42 -15.33 0.51
C LEU A 221 -5.96 -14.59 1.74
N ILE A 222 -6.34 -13.32 1.61
CA ILE A 222 -6.89 -12.54 2.72
C ILE A 222 -8.27 -13.07 3.13
N ARG A 223 -9.14 -13.40 2.18
CA ARG A 223 -10.44 -14.03 2.47
C ARG A 223 -10.29 -15.40 3.13
N LEU A 224 -9.42 -16.26 2.61
CA LEU A 224 -9.12 -17.57 3.20
C LEU A 224 -8.55 -17.45 4.61
N HIS A 225 -7.66 -16.48 4.84
CA HIS A 225 -7.14 -16.23 6.18
C HIS A 225 -8.23 -15.73 7.14
N GLY A 226 -9.15 -14.90 6.64
CA GLY A 226 -10.34 -14.47 7.39
C GLY A 226 -11.25 -15.64 7.79
N VAL A 227 -11.53 -16.54 6.85
CA VAL A 227 -12.31 -17.77 7.11
C VAL A 227 -11.58 -18.68 8.11
N TRP A 228 -10.26 -18.85 7.97
CA TRP A 228 -9.46 -19.65 8.91
C TRP A 228 -9.51 -19.09 10.34
N LEU A 229 -9.42 -17.77 10.53
CA LEU A 229 -9.57 -17.12 11.84
C LEU A 229 -10.99 -17.28 12.40
N TRP A 230 -12.01 -17.16 11.56
CA TRP A 230 -13.40 -17.37 11.94
C TRP A 230 -13.67 -18.82 12.39
N LEU A 231 -13.16 -19.81 11.66
CA LEU A 231 -13.22 -21.23 12.04
C LEU A 231 -12.49 -21.50 13.36
N ARG A 232 -11.47 -20.69 13.71
CA ARG A 232 -10.78 -20.71 15.01
C ARG A 232 -11.52 -19.93 16.11
N ARG A 233 -12.80 -19.60 15.91
CA ARG A 233 -13.71 -18.91 16.85
C ARG A 233 -13.16 -17.59 17.38
N GLN A 234 -12.39 -16.88 16.56
CA GLN A 234 -11.93 -15.56 16.94
C GLN A 234 -13.11 -14.59 16.99
N PRO A 235 -13.28 -13.84 18.10
CA PRO A 235 -14.40 -12.92 18.25
C PRO A 235 -14.31 -11.85 17.16
N VAL A 236 -15.39 -11.73 16.40
CA VAL A 236 -15.54 -10.68 15.39
C VAL A 236 -15.88 -9.39 16.13
N VAL A 237 -15.02 -8.39 16.03
CA VAL A 237 -15.30 -7.08 16.58
C VAL A 237 -16.42 -6.44 15.76
N ARG A 238 -17.37 -5.75 16.39
CA ARG A 238 -18.44 -5.08 15.66
C ARG A 238 -17.85 -3.91 14.87
N ARG A 239 -18.13 -3.86 13.56
CA ARG A 239 -17.74 -2.73 12.71
C ARG A 239 -18.52 -1.48 13.14
N LEU A 240 -17.79 -0.43 13.49
CA LEU A 240 -18.34 0.93 13.52
C LEU A 240 -18.28 1.49 12.10
N PRO A 241 -19.28 2.28 11.65
CA PRO A 241 -19.25 2.89 10.33
C PRO A 241 -17.96 3.68 10.15
N HIS A 242 -17.12 3.30 9.18
CA HIS A 242 -15.99 4.13 8.81
C HIS A 242 -16.51 5.30 7.99
N ARG A 243 -16.25 6.53 8.42
CA ARG A 243 -16.53 7.69 7.59
C ARG A 243 -15.51 7.66 6.45
N GLU A 244 -15.96 7.31 5.25
CA GLU A 244 -15.08 7.34 4.08
C GLU A 244 -14.38 8.69 4.02
N GLN A 245 -13.05 8.67 3.91
CA GLN A 245 -12.26 9.86 3.63
C GLN A 245 -12.31 10.23 2.14
N SER A 246 -13.32 9.73 1.41
CA SER A 246 -13.48 10.05 0.00
C SER A 246 -13.77 11.55 -0.09
N ASN A 247 -12.99 12.23 -0.93
CA ASN A 247 -13.15 13.65 -1.22
C ASN A 247 -14.37 13.87 -2.15
N THR A 248 -15.47 13.16 -1.86
CA THR A 248 -16.71 13.15 -2.63
C THR A 248 -17.58 14.28 -2.11
N ARG A 249 -17.28 15.50 -2.56
CA ARG A 249 -18.30 16.49 -2.84
C ARG A 249 -18.37 16.71 -4.34
#